data_AF-A0A7S4U848-F1
#
_entry.id   AF-A0A7S4U848-F1
#
_cell.length_a   1.000
_cell.length_b   1.000
_cell.length_c   1.000
_cell.angle_alpha   90.00
_cell.angle_beta   90.00
_cell.angle_gamma   90.00
#
_symmetry.space_group_name_H-M   'P 1'
#
loop_
_entity.id
_entity.type
_entity.pdbx_description
1 polymer ?
#
loop_
_entity_poly.entity_id
_entity_poly.type
_entity_poly.pdbx_seq_one_letter_code
_entity_poly.pdbx_strand_id
1 'polypeptide(L)'
;SDTLLQTRERESDLHFLFLTEMSKYPGGVMDQKLNSIVGGIQNTMTSSIIFSSNPVRNALQKKITQATLILAAAFLFYFYVTPDHMRGFLKNNASSVHVGRMQILEFRDKVVRNFIPATSVSNFTLVYDSCKKHYPTSFKDANTTRYFFFSLPALSNGWRFTLDSNEQLAGLDPVAFKFDILDSPIDLGVDPLDLPAASWKEWTIFSCESTPSAEICNDPSGLRG
;
A
#
# COMPACT_ATOMS: atom_id res chain seq x y z
N SER A 1 -28.47 -50.32 -9.65
CA SER A 1 -27.31 -49.89 -8.84
C SER A 1 -26.04 -50.68 -9.14
N ASP A 2 -25.96 -51.40 -10.26
CA ASP A 2 -24.80 -52.26 -10.58
C ASP A 2 -23.76 -51.61 -11.51
N THR A 3 -24.06 -50.46 -12.10
CA THR A 3 -23.15 -49.74 -13.01
C THR A 3 -22.13 -48.82 -12.32
N LEU A 4 -22.31 -48.53 -11.02
CA LEU A 4 -21.38 -47.70 -10.22
C LEU A 4 -20.38 -48.53 -9.39
N LEU A 5 -20.65 -49.83 -9.19
CA LEU A 5 -19.73 -50.76 -8.54
C LEU A 5 -18.69 -51.32 -9.53
N GLN A 6 -19.07 -51.56 -10.79
CA GLN A 6 -18.15 -52.03 -11.84
C GLN A 6 -17.10 -51.01 -12.27
N THR A 7 -17.35 -49.71 -12.13
CA THR A 7 -16.38 -48.66 -12.46
C THR A 7 -15.30 -48.49 -11.40
N ARG A 8 -15.61 -48.79 -10.13
CA ARG A 8 -14.67 -48.65 -9.00
C ARG A 8 -13.73 -49.85 -8.86
N GLU A 9 -14.18 -51.05 -9.23
CA GLU A 9 -13.29 -52.24 -9.32
C GLU A 9 -12.32 -52.15 -10.50
N ARG A 10 -12.73 -51.58 -11.64
CA ARG A 10 -11.84 -51.38 -12.81
C ARG A 10 -10.69 -50.39 -12.56
N GLU A 11 -10.91 -49.36 -11.75
CA GLU A 11 -9.87 -48.39 -11.40
C GLU A 11 -8.79 -49.00 -10.48
N SER A 12 -9.19 -49.95 -9.64
CA SER A 12 -8.32 -50.63 -8.69
C SER A 12 -7.40 -51.64 -9.40
N ASP A 13 -7.94 -52.38 -10.38
CA ASP A 13 -7.16 -53.32 -11.19
C ASP A 13 -6.19 -52.62 -12.16
N LEU A 14 -6.55 -51.46 -12.70
CA LEU A 14 -5.67 -50.70 -13.60
C LEU A 14 -4.46 -50.11 -12.85
N HIS A 15 -4.67 -49.65 -11.62
CA HIS A 15 -3.59 -49.15 -10.75
C HIS A 15 -2.65 -50.27 -10.31
N PHE A 16 -3.17 -51.47 -10.04
CA PHE A 16 -2.35 -52.62 -9.66
C PHE A 16 -1.55 -53.17 -10.85
N LEU A 17 -2.13 -53.21 -12.05
CA LEU A 17 -1.41 -53.59 -13.28
C LEU A 17 -0.27 -52.62 -13.62
N PHE A 18 -0.48 -51.30 -13.47
CA PHE A 18 0.58 -50.30 -13.71
C PHE A 18 1.76 -50.42 -12.74
N LEU A 19 1.49 -50.73 -11.47
CA LEU A 19 2.53 -50.90 -10.45
C LEU A 19 3.28 -52.22 -10.59
N THR A 20 2.64 -53.26 -11.14
CA THR A 20 3.26 -54.59 -11.30
C THR A 20 4.13 -54.68 -12.56
N GLU A 21 3.85 -53.93 -13.62
CA GLU A 21 4.72 -53.86 -14.80
C GLU A 21 6.00 -53.05 -14.56
N MET A 22 5.93 -52.02 -13.70
CA MET A 22 7.09 -51.22 -13.29
C MET A 22 8.13 -52.02 -12.50
N SER A 23 7.76 -53.16 -11.90
CA SER A 23 8.69 -54.00 -11.11
C SER A 23 9.29 -55.18 -11.87
N LYS A 24 8.97 -55.37 -13.16
CA LYS A 24 9.45 -56.51 -13.97
C LYS A 24 10.59 -56.21 -14.94
N TYR A 25 11.00 -54.95 -15.06
CA TYR A 25 12.12 -54.55 -15.92
C TYR A 25 13.31 -54.09 -15.07
N PRO A 26 14.45 -54.81 -15.07
CA PRO A 26 15.66 -54.32 -14.42
C PRO A 26 16.12 -53.03 -15.10
N GLY A 27 16.45 -52.02 -14.28
CA GLY A 27 16.82 -50.67 -14.71
C GLY A 27 17.90 -50.70 -15.79
N GLY A 28 17.60 -50.08 -16.93
CA GLY A 28 18.52 -49.93 -18.06
C GLY A 28 17.83 -49.91 -19.43
N VAL A 29 16.69 -50.60 -19.59
CA VAL A 29 15.97 -50.63 -20.89
C VAL A 29 15.16 -49.35 -21.13
N MET A 30 14.66 -48.71 -20.08
CA MET A 30 13.92 -47.44 -20.18
C MET A 30 14.84 -46.26 -20.53
N ASP A 31 16.07 -46.25 -20.00
CA ASP A 31 17.09 -45.24 -20.33
C ASP A 31 17.57 -45.34 -21.79
N GLN A 32 17.61 -46.57 -22.34
CA GLN A 32 17.99 -46.79 -23.73
C GLN A 32 16.93 -46.28 -24.73
N LYS A 33 15.64 -46.35 -24.37
CA LYS A 33 14.55 -45.72 -25.15
C LYS A 33 14.46 -44.21 -24.93
N LEU A 34 14.73 -43.71 -23.73
CA LEU A 34 14.80 -42.27 -23.46
C LEU A 34 15.93 -41.59 -24.27
N ASN A 35 17.10 -42.21 -24.38
CA ASN A 35 18.18 -41.67 -25.23
C ASN A 35 17.85 -41.73 -26.73
N SER A 36 17.05 -42.70 -27.20
CA SER A 36 16.59 -42.74 -28.59
C SER A 36 15.55 -41.66 -28.90
N ILE A 37 14.78 -41.20 -27.90
CA ILE A 37 13.82 -40.09 -28.03
C ILE A 37 14.54 -38.74 -27.91
N VAL A 38 15.56 -38.63 -27.06
CA VAL A 38 16.38 -37.42 -26.93
C VAL A 38 17.14 -37.06 -28.23
N GLY A 39 17.50 -38.06 -29.06
CA GLY A 39 18.04 -37.81 -30.41
C GLY A 39 17.01 -37.25 -31.41
N GLY A 40 15.71 -37.45 -31.18
CA GLY A 40 14.63 -37.01 -32.07
C GLY A 40 14.02 -35.64 -31.73
N ILE A 41 14.35 -35.06 -30.57
CA ILE A 41 13.78 -33.80 -30.08
C ILE A 41 14.87 -32.73 -29.98
N GLN A 42 15.64 -32.55 -31.06
CA GLN A 42 16.51 -31.38 -31.21
C GLN A 42 15.81 -30.18 -31.87
N ASN A 43 14.57 -30.32 -32.36
CA ASN A 43 13.90 -29.30 -33.18
C ASN A 43 12.57 -28.75 -32.64
N THR A 44 12.24 -28.92 -31.36
CA THR A 44 11.02 -28.31 -30.80
C THR A 44 11.33 -27.43 -29.59
N MET A 45 11.65 -26.17 -29.88
CA MET A 45 11.41 -25.05 -28.97
C MET A 45 9.91 -24.93 -28.71
N THR A 46 9.37 -25.67 -27.75
CA THR A 46 8.00 -25.43 -27.30
C THR A 46 7.80 -25.85 -25.85
N SER A 47 7.85 -24.85 -24.96
CA SER A 47 6.94 -24.68 -23.83
C SER A 47 6.45 -25.96 -23.12
N SER A 48 7.21 -26.43 -22.12
CA SER A 48 6.71 -27.37 -21.11
C SER A 48 6.70 -26.71 -19.72
N ILE A 49 5.88 -25.65 -19.57
CA ILE A 49 5.56 -25.05 -18.26
C ILE A 49 4.35 -25.73 -17.59
N ILE A 50 3.64 -26.65 -18.26
CA ILE A 50 2.29 -27.03 -17.82
C ILE A 50 2.21 -28.28 -16.92
N PHE A 51 3.30 -29.05 -16.70
CA PHE A 51 3.23 -30.26 -15.85
C PHE A 51 4.40 -30.42 -14.88
N SER A 52 4.60 -29.45 -13.98
CA SER A 52 5.47 -29.64 -12.82
C SER A 52 4.67 -29.48 -11.54
N SER A 53 4.53 -30.56 -10.79
CA SER A 53 3.85 -30.61 -9.48
C SER A 53 4.53 -29.77 -8.39
N ASN A 54 5.60 -29.02 -8.70
CA ASN A 54 6.30 -28.12 -7.79
C ASN A 54 6.95 -26.93 -8.55
N PRO A 55 6.17 -25.94 -9.01
CA PRO A 55 6.66 -24.84 -9.84
C PRO A 55 7.74 -23.99 -9.13
N VAL A 56 7.66 -23.87 -7.80
CA VAL A 56 8.63 -23.12 -6.99
C VAL A 56 10.00 -23.83 -6.93
N ARG A 57 10.02 -25.16 -6.75
CA ARG A 57 11.28 -25.94 -6.75
C ARG A 57 11.95 -25.91 -8.11
N ASN A 58 11.17 -26.00 -9.18
CA ASN A 58 11.69 -26.00 -10.54
C ASN A 58 12.23 -24.61 -10.94
N ALA A 59 11.58 -23.53 -10.47
CA ALA A 59 12.09 -22.16 -10.61
C ALA A 59 13.39 -21.93 -9.81
N LEU A 60 13.49 -22.47 -8.58
CA LEU A 60 14.67 -22.37 -7.72
C LEU A 60 15.88 -23.18 -8.20
N GLN A 61 15.68 -24.22 -9.02
CA GLN A 61 16.78 -25.01 -9.60
C GLN A 61 17.43 -24.32 -10.80
N LYS A 62 16.76 -23.32 -11.41
CA LYS A 62 17.34 -22.55 -12.50
C LYS A 62 18.42 -21.60 -11.96
N LYS A 63 19.64 -21.72 -12.50
CA LYS A 63 20.79 -20.90 -12.12
C LYS A 63 20.54 -19.39 -12.26
N ILE A 64 19.73 -18.99 -13.24
CA ILE A 64 19.34 -17.59 -13.44
C ILE A 64 18.51 -17.10 -12.25
N THR A 65 17.51 -17.85 -11.79
CA THR A 65 16.69 -17.47 -10.63
C THR A 65 17.50 -17.44 -9.34
N GLN A 66 18.46 -18.36 -9.18
CA GLN A 66 19.38 -18.36 -8.03
C GLN A 66 20.26 -17.09 -8.04
N ALA A 67 20.81 -16.73 -9.21
CA ALA A 67 21.60 -15.53 -9.35
C ALA A 67 20.78 -14.26 -9.07
N THR A 68 19.54 -14.17 -9.58
CA THR A 68 18.67 -13.01 -9.31
C THR A 68 18.27 -12.91 -7.85
N LEU A 69 17.98 -14.04 -7.17
CA LEU A 69 17.69 -14.06 -5.73
C LEU A 69 18.91 -13.64 -4.90
N ILE A 70 20.11 -14.11 -5.24
CA ILE A 70 21.34 -13.71 -4.54
C ILE A 70 21.60 -12.21 -4.75
N LEU A 71 21.38 -11.70 -5.95
CA LEU A 71 21.59 -10.28 -6.27
C LEU A 71 20.56 -9.39 -5.57
N ALA A 72 19.29 -9.81 -5.53
CA ALA A 72 18.24 -9.15 -4.76
C ALA A 72 18.52 -9.19 -3.24
N ALA A 73 18.99 -10.33 -2.72
CA ALA A 73 19.37 -10.46 -1.32
C ALA A 73 20.56 -9.56 -0.95
N ALA A 74 21.60 -9.52 -1.80
CA ALA A 74 22.75 -8.64 -1.63
C ALA A 74 22.36 -7.17 -1.71
N PHE A 75 21.46 -6.81 -2.64
CA PHE A 75 20.88 -5.47 -2.74
C PHE A 75 20.13 -5.11 -1.44
N LEU A 76 19.17 -5.94 -1.01
CA LEU A 76 18.42 -5.71 0.22
C LEU A 76 19.32 -5.62 1.46
N PHE A 77 20.34 -6.48 1.55
CA PHE A 77 21.32 -6.46 2.64
C PHE A 77 22.15 -5.17 2.63
N TYR A 78 22.62 -4.73 1.47
CA TYR A 78 23.30 -3.44 1.32
C TYR A 78 22.40 -2.28 1.78
N PHE A 79 21.13 -2.27 1.39
CA PHE A 79 20.17 -1.26 1.84
C PHE A 79 19.88 -1.32 3.35
N TYR A 80 19.90 -2.52 3.94
CA TYR A 80 19.70 -2.69 5.38
C TYR A 80 20.90 -2.22 6.21
N VAL A 81 22.13 -2.51 5.76
CA VAL A 81 23.37 -2.22 6.51
C VAL A 81 23.89 -0.80 6.25
N THR A 82 23.38 -0.08 5.24
CA THR A 82 23.75 1.31 4.94
C THR A 82 22.64 2.26 5.41
N PRO A 83 22.50 2.52 6.73
CA PRO A 83 21.36 3.23 7.29
C PRO A 83 21.27 4.69 6.84
N ASP A 84 22.37 5.32 6.42
CA ASP A 84 22.38 6.77 6.19
C ASP A 84 21.57 7.20 4.95
N HIS A 85 21.32 6.31 3.99
CA HIS A 85 20.49 6.62 2.81
C HIS A 85 19.02 6.18 2.97
N MET A 86 18.74 5.24 3.88
CA MET A 86 17.38 4.72 4.16
C MET A 86 16.76 5.29 5.43
N ARG A 87 17.53 5.93 6.32
CA ARG A 87 17.03 6.59 7.53
C ARG A 87 15.98 7.65 7.25
N GLY A 88 15.99 8.29 6.08
CA GLY A 88 14.94 9.23 5.67
C GLY A 88 13.61 8.54 5.33
N PHE A 89 13.66 7.34 4.74
CA PHE A 89 12.48 6.57 4.33
C PHE A 89 11.94 5.67 5.45
N LEU A 90 12.82 5.25 6.37
CA LEU A 90 12.50 4.41 7.54
C LEU A 90 12.37 5.21 8.85
N LYS A 91 12.67 6.51 8.86
CA LYS A 91 12.32 7.34 10.03
C LYS A 91 10.81 7.42 10.08
N ASN A 92 10.24 6.71 11.05
CA ASN A 92 8.90 6.99 11.51
C ASN A 92 8.90 8.42 12.10
N ASN A 93 8.65 9.43 11.26
CA ASN A 93 8.59 10.84 11.63
C ASN A 93 7.31 11.15 12.42
N ALA A 94 7.07 10.35 13.46
CA ALA A 94 5.96 10.53 14.36
C ALA A 94 6.15 11.82 15.15
N SER A 95 5.13 12.66 15.14
CA SER A 95 5.06 13.87 15.96
C SER A 95 3.91 13.73 16.96
N SER A 96 4.09 14.28 18.16
CA SER A 96 3.02 14.32 19.17
C SER A 96 2.14 15.54 18.90
N VAL A 97 0.97 15.35 18.30
CA VAL A 97 0.10 16.44 17.87
C VAL A 97 -0.87 16.82 18.97
N HIS A 98 -0.77 18.06 19.46
CA HIS A 98 -1.70 18.61 20.46
C HIS A 98 -2.85 19.34 19.77
N VAL A 99 -2.51 20.17 18.79
CA VAL A 99 -3.45 20.91 17.95
C VAL A 99 -2.94 20.86 16.51
N GLY A 100 -3.85 20.58 15.58
CA GLY A 100 -3.61 20.69 14.15
C GLY A 100 -4.21 21.98 13.60
N ARG A 101 -3.54 22.62 12.65
CA ARG A 101 -4.03 23.83 11.98
C ARG A 101 -3.93 23.64 10.47
N MET A 102 -5.07 23.60 9.80
CA MET A 102 -5.15 23.52 8.34
C MET A 102 -5.58 24.87 7.79
N GLN A 103 -4.67 25.54 7.08
CA GLN A 103 -4.94 26.77 6.35
C GLN A 103 -5.22 26.43 4.89
N ILE A 104 -6.43 26.74 4.40
CA ILE A 104 -6.78 26.59 2.99
C ILE A 104 -6.25 27.83 2.25
N LEU A 105 -5.41 27.58 1.25
CA LEU A 105 -4.77 28.61 0.44
C LEU A 105 -5.58 28.87 -0.83
N GLU A 106 -6.12 27.82 -1.44
CA GLU A 106 -6.90 27.91 -2.68
C GLU A 106 -8.01 26.85 -2.72
N PHE A 107 -9.17 27.26 -3.23
CA PHE A 107 -10.31 26.40 -3.53
C PHE A 107 -10.40 26.14 -5.03
N ARG A 108 -11.04 25.04 -5.43
CA ARG A 108 -11.17 24.63 -6.83
C ARG A 108 -11.82 25.70 -7.72
N ASP A 109 -12.79 26.44 -7.19
CA ASP A 109 -13.48 27.52 -7.89
C ASP A 109 -12.63 28.80 -8.09
N LYS A 110 -11.44 28.87 -7.46
CA LYS A 110 -10.54 30.03 -7.46
C LYS A 110 -11.15 31.32 -6.96
N VAL A 111 -12.27 31.24 -6.24
CA VAL A 111 -12.91 32.41 -5.63
C VAL A 111 -12.18 32.74 -4.34
N VAL A 112 -11.71 33.99 -4.23
CA VAL A 112 -11.06 34.48 -3.01
C VAL A 112 -12.09 34.54 -1.89
N ARG A 113 -11.80 33.85 -0.78
CA ARG A 113 -12.67 33.73 0.39
C ARG A 113 -11.92 34.13 1.65
N ASN A 114 -12.63 34.77 2.56
CA ASN A 114 -12.11 35.14 3.88
C ASN A 114 -12.50 34.13 4.97
N PHE A 115 -13.26 33.09 4.63
CA PHE A 115 -13.71 32.06 5.57
C PHE A 115 -13.69 30.66 4.94
N ILE A 116 -13.55 29.63 5.77
CA ILE A 116 -13.72 28.23 5.36
C ILE A 116 -15.21 27.88 5.28
N PRO A 117 -15.75 27.47 4.12
CA PRO A 117 -17.08 26.90 4.04
C PRO A 117 -17.16 25.59 4.82
N ALA A 118 -18.27 25.37 5.54
CA ALA A 118 -18.48 24.19 6.38
C ALA A 118 -18.21 22.85 5.66
N THR A 119 -18.43 22.82 4.34
CA THR A 119 -18.41 21.66 3.46
C THR A 119 -17.06 21.44 2.75
N SER A 120 -16.02 22.22 3.04
CA SER A 120 -14.74 22.09 2.34
C SER A 120 -13.87 20.92 2.84
N VAL A 121 -13.96 20.60 4.13
CA VAL A 121 -13.18 19.53 4.78
C VAL A 121 -14.10 18.76 5.73
N SER A 122 -14.22 17.45 5.54
CA SER A 122 -14.96 16.52 6.40
C SER A 122 -14.05 15.42 6.97
N ASN A 123 -14.49 14.78 8.05
CA ASN A 123 -13.86 13.61 8.69
C ASN A 123 -12.32 13.63 8.83
N PHE A 124 -11.76 14.77 9.26
CA PHE A 124 -10.32 14.86 9.52
C PHE A 124 -9.88 13.83 10.57
N THR A 125 -8.79 13.12 10.30
CA THR A 125 -8.24 12.09 11.18
C THR A 125 -6.71 12.10 11.10
N LEU A 126 -6.05 12.04 12.26
CA LEU A 126 -4.62 11.73 12.34
C LEU A 126 -4.41 10.21 12.31
N VAL A 127 -3.35 9.77 11.64
CA VAL A 127 -3.03 8.36 11.45
C VAL A 127 -1.62 8.09 11.96
N TYR A 128 -1.46 6.97 12.66
CA TYR A 128 -0.17 6.47 13.11
C TYR A 128 0.05 5.07 12.56
N ASP A 129 1.13 4.90 11.79
CA ASP A 129 1.55 3.65 11.15
C ASP A 129 0.41 2.97 10.36
N SER A 130 -0.43 3.78 9.70
CA SER A 130 -1.61 3.32 8.92
C SER A 130 -2.70 2.58 9.71
N CYS A 131 -2.53 2.34 11.01
CA CYS A 131 -3.43 1.52 11.82
C CYS A 131 -4.22 2.33 12.85
N LYS A 132 -3.54 3.14 13.65
CA LYS A 132 -4.19 3.89 14.73
C LYS A 132 -4.73 5.21 14.18
N LYS A 133 -5.99 5.48 14.46
CA LYS A 133 -6.71 6.67 14.02
C LYS A 133 -7.07 7.52 15.22
N HIS A 134 -6.70 8.78 15.18
CA HIS A 134 -7.04 9.77 16.20
C HIS A 134 -7.95 10.83 15.58
N TYR A 135 -9.17 10.90 16.08
CA TYR A 135 -10.16 11.87 15.66
C TYR A 135 -10.07 13.12 16.54
N PRO A 136 -10.25 14.32 15.96
CA PRO A 136 -10.34 15.53 16.75
C PRO A 136 -11.60 15.48 17.62
N THR A 137 -11.49 15.99 18.85
CA THR A 137 -12.63 16.13 19.77
C THR A 137 -13.50 17.33 19.42
N SER A 138 -12.89 18.37 18.87
CA SER A 138 -13.58 19.56 18.39
C SER A 138 -12.78 20.22 17.27
N PHE A 139 -13.45 21.11 16.55
CA PHE A 139 -12.81 21.99 15.58
C PHE A 139 -13.30 23.43 15.78
N LYS A 140 -12.46 24.39 15.37
CA LYS A 140 -12.79 25.82 15.36
C LYS A 140 -12.33 26.40 14.04
N ASP A 141 -13.20 27.16 13.40
CA ASP A 141 -12.89 27.85 12.15
C ASP A 141 -12.57 29.32 12.46
N ALA A 142 -11.45 29.79 11.91
CA ALA A 142 -11.04 31.18 11.98
C ALA A 142 -10.48 31.59 10.62
N ASN A 143 -11.18 32.49 9.93
CA ASN A 143 -10.89 32.87 8.56
C ASN A 143 -10.78 31.64 7.64
N THR A 144 -9.73 31.56 6.80
CA THR A 144 -9.42 30.41 5.95
C THR A 144 -8.65 29.30 6.67
N THR A 145 -8.71 29.25 8.01
CA THR A 145 -7.99 28.28 8.82
C THR A 145 -8.93 27.48 9.71
N ARG A 146 -8.78 26.16 9.70
CA ARG A 146 -9.48 25.21 10.58
C ARG A 146 -8.51 24.65 11.60
N TYR A 147 -8.86 24.78 12.86
CA TYR A 147 -8.13 24.25 14.00
C TYR A 147 -8.77 22.94 14.46
N PHE A 148 -7.96 21.91 14.68
CA PHE A 148 -8.36 20.58 15.14
C PHE A 148 -7.78 20.33 16.52
N PHE A 149 -8.65 20.09 17.50
CA PHE A 149 -8.27 19.88 18.89
C PHE A 149 -8.35 18.39 19.24
N PHE A 150 -7.39 17.91 20.02
CA PHE A 150 -7.35 16.52 20.48
C PHE A 150 -7.37 16.50 22.01
N SER A 151 -8.11 15.57 22.62
CA SER A 151 -8.20 15.45 24.09
C SER A 151 -6.88 15.07 24.74
N LEU A 152 -6.06 14.31 24.02
CA LEU A 152 -4.73 13.89 24.42
C LEU A 152 -3.78 14.11 23.24
N PRO A 153 -2.49 14.36 23.48
CA PRO A 153 -1.50 14.45 22.42
C PRO A 153 -1.50 13.18 21.56
N ALA A 154 -1.86 13.32 20.30
CA ALA A 154 -1.97 12.22 19.36
C ALA A 154 -0.61 11.99 18.70
N LEU A 155 0.05 10.88 19.01
CA LEU A 155 1.24 10.46 18.27
C LEU A 155 0.83 10.05 16.86
N SER A 156 1.38 10.70 15.84
CA SER A 156 0.95 10.50 14.45
C SER A 156 2.07 10.80 13.45
N ASN A 157 2.11 10.03 12.35
CA ASN A 157 3.05 10.19 11.25
C ASN A 157 2.36 10.48 9.91
N GLY A 158 1.04 10.66 9.91
CA GLY A 158 0.25 10.97 8.74
C GLY A 158 -1.14 11.46 9.12
N TRP A 159 -1.88 11.96 8.16
CA TRP A 159 -3.21 12.50 8.39
C TRP A 159 -4.07 12.29 7.13
N ARG A 160 -5.38 12.39 7.29
CA ARG A 160 -6.35 12.23 6.20
C ARG A 160 -7.59 13.06 6.48
N PHE A 161 -8.28 13.41 5.42
CA PHE A 161 -9.59 14.06 5.46
C PHE A 161 -10.40 13.56 4.28
N THR A 162 -11.70 13.80 4.34
CA THR A 162 -12.62 13.61 3.23
C THR A 162 -13.18 14.95 2.80
N LEU A 163 -13.76 14.99 1.62
CA LEU A 163 -14.52 16.10 1.09
C LEU A 163 -16.00 15.87 1.36
N ASP A 164 -16.80 16.92 1.27
CA ASP A 164 -18.25 16.79 1.40
C ASP A 164 -18.83 15.86 0.31
N SER A 165 -19.80 15.03 0.70
CA SER A 165 -20.48 14.11 -0.21
C SER A 165 -21.24 14.80 -1.35
N ASN A 166 -21.62 16.07 -1.18
CA ASN A 166 -22.41 16.80 -2.16
C ASN A 166 -21.54 17.34 -3.31
N GLU A 167 -21.67 16.73 -4.48
CA GLU A 167 -20.96 17.13 -5.70
C GLU A 167 -21.24 18.56 -6.15
N GLN A 168 -22.41 19.13 -5.79
CA GLN A 168 -22.72 20.53 -6.11
C GLN A 168 -21.77 21.51 -5.41
N LEU A 169 -21.10 21.06 -4.33
CA LEU A 169 -20.14 21.83 -3.57
C LEU A 169 -18.69 21.54 -3.97
N ALA A 170 -18.45 20.81 -5.07
CA ALA A 170 -17.10 20.47 -5.56
C ALA A 170 -16.22 21.69 -5.85
N GLY A 171 -16.81 22.84 -6.16
CA GLY A 171 -16.07 24.11 -6.29
C GLY A 171 -15.38 24.55 -5.00
N LEU A 172 -15.88 24.09 -3.84
CA LEU A 172 -15.37 24.40 -2.51
C LEU A 172 -14.34 23.38 -2.01
N ASP A 173 -13.92 22.43 -2.84
CA ASP A 173 -12.84 21.51 -2.49
C ASP A 173 -11.51 22.30 -2.37
N PRO A 174 -10.70 22.09 -1.32
CA PRO A 174 -9.39 22.70 -1.20
C PRO A 174 -8.41 22.08 -2.21
N VAL A 175 -7.82 22.91 -3.08
CA VAL A 175 -6.81 22.48 -4.07
C VAL A 175 -5.39 22.89 -3.69
N ALA A 176 -5.25 23.81 -2.74
CA ALA A 176 -4.00 24.10 -2.07
C ALA A 176 -4.24 24.40 -0.59
N PHE A 177 -3.42 23.83 0.29
CA PHE A 177 -3.51 24.04 1.73
C PHE A 177 -2.16 23.80 2.41
N LYS A 178 -2.05 24.35 3.61
CA LYS A 178 -0.93 24.12 4.52
C LYS A 178 -1.44 23.52 5.82
N PHE A 179 -0.78 22.48 6.29
CA PHE A 179 -1.08 21.82 7.56
C PHE A 179 0.11 21.96 8.52
N ASP A 180 -0.15 22.62 9.63
CA ASP A 180 0.79 22.84 10.72
C ASP A 180 0.30 22.12 11.98
N ILE A 181 1.23 21.83 12.88
CA ILE A 181 0.95 21.23 14.18
C ILE A 181 1.63 21.97 15.31
N LEU A 182 1.00 21.89 16.48
CA LEU A 182 1.65 22.15 17.75
C LEU A 182 2.13 20.83 18.33
N ASP A 183 3.45 20.69 18.47
CA ASP A 183 4.10 19.54 19.08
C ASP A 183 4.29 19.68 20.60
N SER A 184 3.99 20.87 21.12
CA SER A 184 4.10 21.24 22.52
C SER A 184 2.71 21.58 23.09
N PRO A 185 2.48 21.30 24.38
CA PRO A 185 1.22 21.65 25.04
C PRO A 185 1.03 23.16 25.12
N ILE A 186 -0.23 23.59 25.03
CA ILE A 186 -0.62 24.99 25.20
C ILE A 186 -0.88 25.24 26.69
N ASP A 187 -0.38 26.35 27.20
CA ASP A 187 -0.65 26.78 28.58
C ASP A 187 -2.15 27.01 28.80
N LEU A 188 -2.62 26.70 30.02
CA LEU A 188 -4.02 26.85 30.38
C LEU A 188 -4.47 28.31 30.22
N GLY A 189 -5.49 28.53 29.38
CA GLY A 189 -6.10 29.85 29.14
C GLY A 189 -5.57 30.60 27.92
N VAL A 190 -4.59 30.05 27.19
CA VAL A 190 -4.14 30.62 25.90
C VAL A 190 -4.97 30.02 24.77
N ASP A 191 -5.58 30.87 23.94
CA ASP A 191 -6.26 30.41 22.72
C ASP A 191 -5.19 30.12 21.65
N PRO A 192 -5.17 28.93 21.01
CA PRO A 192 -4.23 28.63 19.94
C PRO A 192 -4.28 29.62 18.76
N LEU A 193 -5.37 30.35 18.59
CA LEU A 193 -5.47 31.42 17.59
C LEU A 193 -4.50 32.58 17.85
N ASP A 194 -4.12 32.82 19.11
CA ASP A 194 -3.25 33.92 19.52
C ASP A 194 -1.76 33.53 19.49
N LEU A 195 -1.45 32.27 19.18
CA LEU A 195 -0.08 31.78 19.15
C LEU A 195 0.69 32.32 17.93
N PRO A 196 1.95 32.75 18.12
CA PRO A 196 2.77 33.28 17.04
C PRO A 196 3.07 32.18 16.00
N ALA A 197 3.26 32.57 14.75
CA ALA A 197 3.54 31.63 13.65
C ALA A 197 4.77 30.74 13.92
N ALA A 198 5.77 31.24 14.66
CA ALA A 198 6.98 30.51 15.04
C ALA A 198 6.72 29.33 15.99
N SER A 199 5.60 29.32 16.72
CA SER A 199 5.21 28.19 17.58
C SER A 199 4.70 27.00 16.76
N TRP A 200 4.31 27.22 15.51
CA TRP A 200 3.72 26.19 14.66
C TRP A 200 4.79 25.48 13.85
N LYS A 201 4.79 24.15 13.93
CA LYS A 201 5.64 23.31 13.11
C LYS A 201 4.91 22.97 11.83
N GLU A 202 5.47 23.37 10.71
CA GLU A 202 4.97 22.96 9.40
C GLU A 202 5.11 21.45 9.22
N TRP A 203 3.99 20.80 8.86
CA TRP A 203 3.97 19.36 8.66
C TRP A 203 3.75 18.98 7.20
N THR A 204 2.86 19.67 6.49
CA THR A 204 2.60 19.41 5.06
C THR A 204 2.19 20.69 4.36
N ILE A 205 2.76 20.94 3.18
CA ILE A 205 2.23 21.89 2.20
C ILE A 205 1.79 21.08 0.99
N PHE A 206 0.57 21.36 0.52
CA PHE A 206 0.01 20.71 -0.65
C PHE A 206 -0.53 21.74 -1.62
N SER A 207 -0.31 21.51 -2.92
CA SER A 207 -0.92 22.25 -4.01
C SER A 207 -1.06 21.36 -5.23
N CYS A 208 -2.23 21.40 -5.88
CA CYS A 208 -2.47 20.72 -7.14
C CYS A 208 -1.55 21.19 -8.28
N GLU A 209 -0.99 22.39 -8.19
CA GLU A 209 0.02 22.86 -9.13
C GLU A 209 1.34 22.08 -8.95
N SER A 210 1.74 21.82 -7.71
CA SER A 210 2.96 21.09 -7.38
C SER A 210 2.83 19.57 -7.54
N THR A 211 1.63 19.03 -7.29
CA THR A 211 1.34 17.58 -7.32
C THR A 211 0.06 17.31 -8.11
N PRO A 212 0.09 17.48 -9.44
CA PRO A 212 -1.12 17.36 -10.27
C PRO A 212 -1.67 15.94 -10.33
N SER A 213 -0.87 14.92 -10.01
CA SER A 213 -1.29 13.51 -10.00
C SER A 213 -2.07 13.09 -8.75
N ALA A 214 -2.19 13.97 -7.74
CA ALA A 214 -2.93 13.65 -6.53
C ALA A 214 -4.43 13.47 -6.80
N GLU A 215 -5.06 12.54 -6.08
CA GLU A 215 -6.48 12.17 -6.25
C GLU A 215 -7.41 13.39 -6.16
N ILE A 216 -7.20 14.25 -5.16
CA ILE A 216 -7.96 15.50 -4.98
C ILE A 216 -7.90 16.44 -6.18
N CYS A 217 -6.88 16.37 -7.04
CA CYS A 217 -6.71 17.27 -8.18
C CYS A 217 -7.47 16.80 -9.42
N ASN A 218 -7.43 15.49 -9.70
CA ASN A 218 -7.99 14.93 -10.94
C ASN A 218 -9.37 14.30 -10.75
N ASP A 219 -9.55 13.51 -9.70
CA ASP A 219 -10.80 12.78 -9.42
C ASP A 219 -11.06 12.76 -7.91
N PRO A 220 -11.68 13.82 -7.35
CA PRO A 220 -11.95 13.91 -5.92
C PRO A 220 -13.07 12.96 -5.47
N SER A 221 -13.70 12.20 -6.37
CA SER A 221 -14.87 11.36 -6.06
C SER A 221 -14.57 10.32 -4.97
N GLY A 222 -13.36 9.74 -4.98
CA GLY A 222 -12.90 8.78 -3.96
C GLY A 222 -12.65 9.40 -2.58
N LEU A 223 -12.54 10.73 -2.50
CA LEU A 223 -12.35 11.46 -1.25
C LEU A 223 -13.67 11.98 -0.67
N ARG A 224 -14.80 11.86 -1.37
CA ARG A 224 -16.12 12.28 -0.86
C ARG A 224 -16.66 11.24 0.12
N GLY A 225 -17.03 11.66 1.33
CA GLY A 225 -17.54 10.76 2.37
C GLY A 225 -18.04 11.44 3.63
#